data_AF-A0A1V6EH68-F1
#
_entry.id   AF-A0A1V6EH68-F1
#
_cell.length_a   1.000
_cell.length_b   1.000
_cell.length_c   1.000
_cell.angle_alpha   90.00
_cell.angle_beta   90.00
_cell.angle_gamma   90.00
#
_symmetry.space_group_name_H-M   'P 1'
#
loop_
_entity.id
_entity.type
_entity.pdbx_description
1 polymer ?
#
loop_
_entity_poly.entity_id
_entity_poly.type
_entity_poly.pdbx_seq_one_letter_code
_entity_poly.pdbx_strand_id
1 'polypeptide(L)'
;MNCPKCGTLLKENAKFCSGCGAQVPQVQSASNSCAYCGATLVAGAKFCAGCGKPATPKQSNTCQKCNNPLVAGAKFCAYCGAAAVSSSNACPRCNTPFKPGAKFCGVCGAPATTSTLPPLNVCKNCGTPFKPGTRFCGKCGSAIL
;
A
#
# COMPACT_ATOMS: atom_id res chain seq x y z
N MET A 1 -10.91 25.14 18.75
CA MET A 1 -10.19 25.14 20.04
C MET A 1 -9.21 26.31 20.09
N ASN A 2 -8.88 26.85 21.26
CA ASN A 2 -7.97 27.99 21.38
C ASN A 2 -6.53 27.52 21.61
N CYS A 3 -5.56 28.30 21.14
CA CYS A 3 -4.15 28.01 21.34
C CYS A 3 -3.80 28.09 22.84
N PRO A 4 -3.18 27.05 23.43
CA PRO A 4 -2.82 27.06 24.85
C PRO A 4 -1.66 28.01 25.18
N LYS A 5 -0.97 28.55 24.16
CA LYS A 5 0.14 29.51 24.33
C LYS A 5 -0.30 30.97 24.26
N CYS A 6 -1.21 31.31 23.35
CA CYS A 6 -1.57 32.71 23.08
C CYS A 6 -3.07 32.97 22.99
N GLY A 7 -3.92 31.96 23.20
CA GLY A 7 -5.37 32.11 23.21
C GLY A 7 -6.03 32.28 21.83
N THR A 8 -5.27 32.44 20.74
CA THR A 8 -5.84 32.61 19.39
C THR A 8 -6.69 31.41 18.97
N LEU A 9 -7.83 31.67 18.34
CA LEU A 9 -8.73 30.63 17.81
C LEU A 9 -8.00 29.83 16.72
N LEU A 10 -7.90 28.51 16.90
CA LEU A 10 -7.27 27.61 15.94
C LEU A 10 -8.29 27.09 14.93
N LYS A 11 -7.90 27.08 13.65
CA LYS A 11 -8.64 26.42 12.56
C LYS A 11 -8.64 24.89 12.74
N GLU A 12 -9.66 24.23 12.21
CA GLU A 12 -9.75 22.76 12.21
C GLU A 12 -8.50 22.16 11.51
N ASN A 13 -7.83 21.23 12.19
CA ASN A 13 -6.58 20.59 11.74
C ASN A 13 -5.36 21.52 11.57
N ALA A 14 -5.34 22.70 12.19
CA ALA A 14 -4.17 23.59 12.15
C ALA A 14 -2.96 22.93 12.84
N LYS A 15 -1.87 22.71 12.11
CA LYS A 15 -0.60 22.15 12.64
C LYS A 15 0.21 23.14 13.48
N PHE A 16 0.03 24.43 13.20
CA PHE A 16 0.70 25.54 13.88
C PHE A 16 -0.32 26.64 14.16
N CYS A 17 -0.12 27.36 15.27
CA CYS A 17 -0.93 28.51 15.60
C CYS A 17 -0.59 29.67 14.68
N SER A 18 -1.60 30.22 14.00
CA SER A 18 -1.42 31.38 13.11
C SER A 18 -1.12 32.69 13.85
N GLY A 19 -1.31 32.73 15.18
CA GLY A 19 -1.03 33.92 16.00
C GLY A 19 0.37 33.96 16.59
N CYS A 20 0.88 32.84 17.10
CA CYS A 20 2.18 32.79 17.79
C CYS A 20 3.18 31.78 17.21
N GLY A 21 2.81 31.03 16.17
CA GLY A 21 3.68 30.01 15.55
C GLY A 21 3.84 28.71 16.34
N ALA A 22 3.29 28.60 17.55
CA ALA A 22 3.39 27.39 18.36
C ALA A 22 2.75 26.17 17.66
N GLN A 23 3.42 25.02 17.71
CA GLN A 23 2.86 23.76 17.22
C GLN A 23 1.63 23.36 18.02
N VAL A 24 0.55 23.06 17.30
CA VAL A 24 -0.71 22.62 17.91
C VAL A 24 -0.68 21.09 17.99
N PRO A 25 -0.92 20.50 19.18
CA PRO A 25 -1.02 19.05 19.31
C PRO A 25 -2.14 18.55 18.39
N GLN A 26 -1.76 17.82 17.34
CA GLN A 26 -2.71 17.22 16.43
C GLN A 26 -3.36 16.04 17.15
N VAL A 27 -4.56 16.26 17.69
CA VAL A 27 -5.44 15.15 18.08
C VAL A 27 -6.01 14.60 16.78
N GLN A 28 -5.27 13.70 16.13
CA GLN A 28 -5.84 12.91 15.05
C GLN A 28 -6.95 12.05 15.65
N SER A 29 -8.18 12.38 15.29
CA SER A 29 -9.38 11.58 15.45
C SER A 29 -9.23 10.27 14.66
N ALA A 30 -8.38 9.36 15.14
CA ALA A 30 -8.65 7.94 14.99
C ALA A 30 -9.72 7.63 16.03
N SER A 31 -10.79 6.97 15.64
CA SER A 31 -11.78 6.42 16.57
C SER A 31 -11.05 5.79 17.77
N ASN A 32 -11.18 6.40 18.95
CA ASN A 32 -10.51 5.98 20.19
C ASN A 32 -11.06 4.65 20.71
N SER A 33 -11.63 3.80 19.86
CA SER A 33 -12.19 2.50 20.19
C SER A 33 -11.49 1.41 19.42
N CYS A 34 -11.18 0.33 20.12
CA CYS A 34 -10.57 -0.86 19.57
C CYS A 34 -11.50 -1.47 18.51
N ALA A 35 -11.03 -1.59 17.27
CA ALA A 35 -11.80 -2.18 16.17
C ALA A 35 -12.18 -3.65 16.40
N TYR A 36 -11.58 -4.33 17.39
CA TYR A 36 -11.81 -5.75 17.65
C TYR A 36 -12.74 -6.04 18.83
N CYS A 37 -12.80 -5.15 19.82
CA CYS A 37 -13.56 -5.40 21.05
C CYS A 37 -14.31 -4.17 21.57
N GLY A 38 -14.23 -3.04 20.86
CA GLY A 38 -14.89 -1.79 21.24
C GLY A 38 -14.26 -1.02 22.40
N ALA A 39 -13.29 -1.61 23.13
CA ALA A 39 -12.68 -0.97 24.30
C ALA A 39 -11.93 0.32 23.92
N THR A 40 -12.00 1.33 24.78
CA THR A 40 -11.35 2.63 24.53
C THR A 40 -9.82 2.47 24.50
N LEU A 41 -9.20 2.98 23.45
CA LEU A 41 -7.75 2.98 23.27
C LEU A 41 -7.15 4.24 23.89
N VAL A 42 -6.11 4.07 24.69
CA VAL A 42 -5.31 5.19 25.21
C VAL A 42 -4.52 5.80 24.05
N ALA A 43 -4.41 7.13 24.01
CA ALA A 43 -3.63 7.83 22.99
C ALA A 43 -2.18 7.28 22.92
N GLY A 44 -1.75 6.86 21.73
CA GLY A 44 -0.42 6.29 21.51
C GLY A 44 -0.26 4.83 21.96
N ALA A 45 -1.31 4.15 22.43
CA ALA A 45 -1.26 2.72 22.73
C ALA A 45 -0.85 1.92 21.49
N LYS A 46 0.08 0.97 21.62
CA LYS A 46 0.43 0.03 20.55
C LYS A 46 -0.51 -1.18 20.52
N PHE A 47 -1.07 -1.53 21.67
CA PHE A 47 -1.98 -2.66 21.88
C PHE A 47 -3.17 -2.24 22.74
N CYS A 48 -4.30 -2.89 22.55
CA CYS A 48 -5.52 -2.72 23.33
C CYS A 48 -5.36 -3.40 24.69
N ALA A 49 -5.55 -2.65 25.78
CA ALA A 49 -5.49 -3.20 27.14
C ALA A 49 -6.62 -4.20 27.45
N GLY A 50 -7.75 -4.13 26.73
CA GLY A 50 -8.89 -5.02 26.95
C GLY A 50 -8.77 -6.38 26.26
N CYS A 51 -8.12 -6.47 25.09
CA CYS A 51 -8.05 -7.71 24.32
C CYS A 51 -6.64 -8.08 23.80
N GLY A 52 -5.62 -7.26 24.07
CA GLY A 52 -4.23 -7.49 23.66
C GLY A 52 -3.93 -7.24 22.18
N LYS A 53 -4.94 -6.96 21.34
CA LYS A 53 -4.78 -6.75 19.90
C LYS A 53 -4.20 -5.38 19.56
N PRO A 54 -3.47 -5.20 18.44
CA PRO A 54 -2.87 -3.92 18.10
C PRO A 54 -3.91 -2.80 17.98
N ALA A 55 -3.61 -1.64 18.57
CA ALA A 55 -4.51 -0.50 18.67
C ALA A 55 -4.79 0.15 17.30
N THR A 56 -3.83 0.07 16.38
CA THR A 56 -4.03 0.41 14.98
C THR A 56 -3.90 -0.87 14.15
N PRO A 57 -4.94 -1.28 13.40
CA PRO A 57 -4.78 -2.32 12.40
C PRO A 57 -3.87 -1.76 11.31
N LYS A 58 -2.57 -2.07 11.40
CA LYS A 58 -1.62 -1.81 10.32
C LYS A 58 -2.09 -2.66 9.14
N GLN A 59 -2.72 -2.04 8.14
CA GLN A 59 -3.29 -2.73 6.99
C GLN A 59 -2.30 -3.77 6.49
N SER A 60 -2.71 -5.02 6.64
CA SER A 60 -1.93 -6.20 6.36
C SER A 60 -2.85 -7.15 5.62
N ASN A 61 -2.29 -7.71 4.56
CA ASN A 61 -2.94 -8.60 3.61
C ASN A 61 -3.83 -9.64 4.31
N THR A 62 -4.93 -10.06 3.68
CA THR A 62 -5.77 -11.15 4.21
C THR A 62 -5.14 -12.51 3.94
N CYS A 63 -5.33 -13.44 4.87
CA CYS A 63 -4.90 -14.82 4.72
C CYS A 63 -5.62 -15.48 3.54
N GLN A 64 -4.89 -15.95 2.53
CA GLN A 64 -5.49 -16.57 1.35
C GLN A 64 -6.22 -17.90 1.64
N LYS A 65 -5.98 -18.52 2.80
CA LYS A 65 -6.61 -19.79 3.21
C LYS A 65 -7.93 -19.60 3.96
N CYS A 66 -8.06 -18.56 4.78
CA CYS A 66 -9.24 -18.35 5.64
C CYS A 66 -9.81 -16.93 5.61
N ASN A 67 -9.26 -16.05 4.76
CA ASN A 67 -9.63 -14.65 4.58
C ASN A 67 -9.53 -13.75 5.82
N ASN A 68 -9.06 -14.26 6.97
CA ASN A 68 -8.80 -13.43 8.13
C ASN A 68 -7.65 -12.46 7.91
N PRO A 69 -7.69 -11.26 8.54
CA PRO A 69 -6.61 -10.29 8.45
C PRO A 69 -5.31 -10.87 9.02
N LEU A 70 -4.20 -10.67 8.31
CA LEU A 70 -2.88 -10.97 8.84
C LEU A 70 -2.38 -9.77 9.66
N VAL A 71 -1.37 -10.03 10.50
CA VAL A 71 -0.60 -8.96 11.14
C VAL A 71 0.60 -8.68 10.25
N ALA A 72 0.99 -7.40 10.13
CA ALA A 72 2.16 -7.02 9.34
C ALA A 72 3.41 -7.79 9.83
N GLY A 73 4.08 -8.48 8.90
CA GLY A 73 5.26 -9.30 9.21
C GLY A 73 4.98 -10.68 9.81
N ALA A 74 3.71 -11.10 9.93
CA ALA A 74 3.37 -12.45 10.33
C ALA A 74 3.97 -13.47 9.36
N LYS A 75 4.56 -14.56 9.87
CA LYS A 75 5.02 -15.71 9.06
C LYS A 75 3.92 -16.76 8.87
N PHE A 76 2.95 -16.78 9.78
CA PHE A 76 1.79 -17.68 9.76
C PHE A 76 0.52 -16.93 10.18
N CYS A 77 -0.62 -17.40 9.70
CA CYS A 77 -1.93 -16.91 10.09
C CYS A 77 -2.25 -17.37 11.52
N ALA A 78 -2.54 -16.42 12.40
CA ALA A 78 -2.92 -16.71 13.79
C ALA A 78 -4.27 -17.46 13.91
N TYR A 79 -5.08 -17.49 12.85
CA TYR A 79 -6.41 -18.10 12.87
C TYR A 79 -6.46 -19.52 12.31
N CYS A 80 -5.61 -19.85 11.33
CA CYS A 80 -5.64 -21.17 10.67
C CYS A 80 -4.26 -21.83 10.53
N GLY A 81 -3.19 -21.20 11.03
CA GLY A 81 -1.82 -21.73 10.96
C GLY A 81 -1.17 -21.70 9.56
N ALA A 82 -1.90 -21.35 8.51
CA ALA A 82 -1.36 -21.28 7.15
C ALA A 82 -0.26 -20.21 7.04
N ALA A 83 0.74 -20.44 6.19
CA ALA A 83 1.80 -19.45 5.96
C ALA A 83 1.20 -18.09 5.54
N ALA A 84 1.64 -17.03 6.19
CA ALA A 84 1.27 -15.65 5.90
C ALA A 84 2.08 -15.13 4.72
N VAL A 85 1.96 -15.83 3.58
CA VAL A 85 2.54 -15.37 2.32
C VAL A 85 1.73 -14.17 1.85
N SER A 86 2.38 -13.02 1.80
CA SER A 86 1.82 -11.86 1.11
C SER A 86 1.74 -12.22 -0.37
N SER A 87 0.54 -12.14 -0.94
CA SER A 87 0.17 -12.58 -2.29
C SER A 87 0.88 -11.84 -3.43
N SER A 88 2.03 -11.22 -3.19
CA SER A 88 2.83 -10.54 -4.21
C SER A 88 3.45 -11.49 -5.24
N ASN A 89 3.30 -12.81 -5.09
CA ASN A 89 3.87 -13.79 -6.02
C ASN A 89 2.84 -14.81 -6.57
N ALA A 90 1.55 -14.48 -6.56
CA ALA A 90 0.50 -15.30 -7.17
C ALA A 90 -0.07 -14.65 -8.43
N CYS A 91 -0.43 -15.47 -9.43
CA CYS A 91 -0.96 -14.98 -10.68
C CYS A 91 -2.34 -14.34 -10.51
N PRO A 92 -2.55 -13.06 -10.90
CA PRO A 92 -3.81 -12.36 -10.69
C PRO A 92 -4.98 -12.93 -11.53
N ARG A 93 -4.69 -13.73 -12.55
CA ARG A 93 -5.71 -14.36 -13.43
C ARG A 93 -6.19 -15.72 -12.98
N CYS A 94 -5.34 -16.52 -12.35
CA CYS A 94 -5.64 -17.93 -12.06
C CYS A 94 -5.18 -18.36 -10.66
N ASN A 95 -4.66 -17.43 -9.86
CA ASN A 95 -4.12 -17.63 -8.51
C ASN A 95 -3.02 -18.69 -8.37
N THR A 96 -2.47 -19.19 -9.49
CA THR A 96 -1.31 -20.09 -9.45
C THR A 96 -0.08 -19.31 -8.99
N PRO A 97 0.69 -19.81 -8.00
CA PRO A 97 1.91 -19.17 -7.55
C PRO A 97 2.97 -19.11 -8.67
N PHE A 98 3.64 -17.97 -8.79
CA PHE A 98 4.77 -17.82 -9.70
C PHE A 98 6.00 -18.56 -9.17
N LYS A 99 6.73 -19.24 -10.07
CA LYS A 99 8.07 -19.72 -9.77
C LYS A 99 9.01 -18.52 -9.51
N PRO A 100 10.05 -18.67 -8.67
CA PRO A 100 11.05 -17.61 -8.48
C PRO A 100 11.59 -17.10 -9.83
N GLY A 101 11.52 -15.79 -10.07
CA GLY A 101 11.99 -15.17 -11.30
C GLY A 101 11.09 -15.33 -12.54
N ALA A 102 9.90 -15.94 -12.40
CA ALA A 102 8.96 -16.10 -13.51
C ALA A 102 8.53 -14.73 -14.10
N LYS A 103 8.54 -14.61 -15.42
CA LYS A 103 8.04 -13.43 -16.16
C LYS A 103 6.56 -13.57 -16.54
N PHE A 104 6.08 -14.80 -16.63
CA PHE A 104 4.71 -15.18 -16.99
C PHE A 104 4.23 -16.34 -16.12
N CYS A 105 2.91 -16.51 -16.05
CA CYS A 105 2.27 -17.63 -15.37
C CYS A 105 2.47 -18.89 -16.21
N GLY A 106 3.03 -19.94 -15.62
CA GLY A 106 3.21 -21.22 -16.30
C GLY A 106 1.91 -21.99 -16.57
N VAL A 107 0.76 -21.52 -16.06
CA VAL A 107 -0.56 -22.14 -16.26
C VAL A 107 -1.41 -21.35 -17.25
N CYS A 108 -1.56 -20.02 -17.07
CA CYS A 108 -2.43 -19.20 -17.91
C CYS A 108 -1.72 -18.16 -18.79
N GLY A 109 -0.39 -18.10 -18.75
CA GLY A 109 0.41 -17.17 -19.56
C GLY A 109 0.39 -15.69 -19.11
N ALA A 110 -0.40 -15.32 -18.10
CA ALA A 110 -0.48 -13.94 -17.64
C ALA A 110 0.87 -13.42 -17.06
N PRO A 111 1.25 -12.15 -17.30
CA PRO A 111 2.52 -11.60 -16.84
C PRO A 111 2.62 -11.56 -15.30
N ALA A 112 3.81 -11.85 -14.78
CA ALA A 112 4.05 -11.99 -13.34
C ALA A 112 4.27 -10.69 -12.57
N THR A 113 4.45 -9.59 -13.30
CA THR A 113 4.73 -8.29 -12.72
C THR A 113 4.00 -7.21 -13.50
N THR A 114 3.31 -6.32 -12.78
CA THR A 114 3.33 -4.88 -13.06
C THR A 114 4.79 -4.42 -13.03
N SER A 115 5.53 -4.76 -14.09
CA SER A 115 6.78 -4.11 -14.39
C SER A 115 6.42 -2.66 -14.67
N THR A 116 6.93 -1.73 -13.88
CA THR A 116 7.16 -0.36 -14.34
C THR A 116 8.07 -0.47 -15.55
N LEU A 117 7.49 -0.82 -16.70
CA LEU A 117 8.11 -0.61 -17.98
C LEU A 117 8.29 0.90 -18.08
N PRO A 118 9.49 1.39 -18.43
CA PRO A 118 9.61 2.77 -18.90
C PRO A 118 8.54 2.97 -19.99
N PRO A 119 7.89 4.16 -20.08
CA PRO A 119 6.83 4.38 -21.06
C PRO A 119 7.36 3.94 -22.42
N LEU A 120 6.77 2.88 -22.95
CA LEU A 120 7.30 2.22 -24.13
C LEU A 120 6.93 3.12 -25.30
N ASN A 121 7.90 3.89 -25.78
CA ASN A 121 7.68 4.67 -26.99
C ASN A 121 7.44 3.68 -28.15
N VAL A 122 6.30 3.83 -28.81
CA VAL A 122 5.90 2.98 -29.94
C VAL A 122 5.95 3.78 -31.23
N CYS A 123 6.42 3.13 -32.30
CA CYS A 123 6.47 3.73 -33.62
C CYS A 123 5.04 4.08 -34.08
N LYS A 124 4.79 5.35 -34.44
CA LYS A 124 3.46 5.79 -34.91
C LYS A 124 3.01 5.11 -36.21
N ASN A 125 3.97 4.65 -37.03
CA ASN A 125 3.67 3.97 -38.29
C ASN A 125 3.32 2.48 -38.10
N CYS A 126 4.17 1.69 -37.43
CA CYS A 126 3.98 0.23 -37.34
C CYS A 126 3.75 -0.32 -35.92
N GLY A 127 3.70 0.53 -34.90
CA GLY A 127 3.44 0.15 -33.51
C GLY A 127 4.59 -0.54 -32.79
N THR A 128 5.74 -0.78 -33.43
CA THR A 128 6.84 -1.44 -32.73
C THR A 128 7.43 -0.57 -31.64
N PRO A 129 7.71 -1.15 -30.48
CA PRO A 129 8.39 -0.44 -29.41
C PRO A 129 9.84 -0.13 -29.78
N PHE A 130 10.32 1.02 -29.33
CA PHE A 130 11.69 1.46 -29.57
C PHE A 130 12.32 2.02 -28.28
N LYS A 131 13.66 2.09 -28.28
CA LYS A 131 14.44 2.66 -27.17
C LYS A 131 14.55 4.18 -27.32
N PRO A 132 14.54 4.97 -26.23
CA PRO A 132 14.81 6.41 -26.28
C PRO A 132 16.11 6.73 -27.02
N GLY A 133 16.10 7.77 -27.87
CA GLY A 133 17.25 8.16 -28.70
C GLY A 133 17.35 7.48 -30.07
N THR A 134 16.39 6.64 -30.45
CA THR A 134 16.34 6.05 -31.80
C THR A 134 15.84 7.07 -32.83
N ARG A 135 16.58 7.23 -33.94
CA ARG A 135 16.23 8.17 -35.02
C ARG A 135 15.28 7.56 -36.06
N PHE A 136 15.37 6.25 -36.26
CA PHE A 136 14.58 5.50 -37.23
C PHE A 136 14.03 4.21 -36.62
N CYS A 137 12.87 3.78 -37.09
CA CYS A 137 12.26 2.52 -36.71
C CYS A 137 13.04 1.34 -37.30
N GLY A 138 13.57 0.46 -36.45
CA GLY A 138 14.27 -0.75 -36.90
C GLY A 138 13.40 -1.79 -37.63
N LYS A 139 12.06 -1.63 -37.61
CA LYS A 139 11.15 -2.54 -38.34
C LYS A 139 10.66 -1.98 -39.67
N CYS A 140 10.19 -0.74 -39.71
CA CYS A 140 9.61 -0.14 -40.93
C CYS A 140 10.41 1.04 -41.50
N GLY A 141 11.55 1.38 -40.91
CA GLY A 141 12.44 2.45 -41.39
C GLY A 141 11.93 3.88 -41.17
N SER A 142 10.68 4.07 -40.73
CA SER A 142 10.13 5.42 -40.53
C SER A 142 10.86 6.19 -39.42
N ALA A 143 11.04 7.49 -39.61
CA ALA A 143 11.65 8.37 -38.62
C ALA A 143 10.80 8.43 -37.33
N ILE A 144 11.46 8.52 -36.18
CA ILE A 144 10.87 8.40 -34.84
C ILE A 144 10.91 9.72 -34.02
N LEU A 145 11.49 10.78 -34.60
CA LEU A 145 11.68 12.11 -33.99
C LEU A 145 10.45 12.66 -33.24
#